data_AF-A0A3B1ADH0-F1
#
_entry.id   AF-A0A3B1ADH0-F1
#
_cell.length_a   1.000
_cell.length_b   1.000
_cell.length_c   1.000
_cell.angle_alpha   90.00
_cell.angle_beta   90.00
_cell.angle_gamma   90.00
#
_symmetry.space_group_name_H-M   'P 1'
#
loop_
_entity.id
_entity.type
_entity.pdbx_description
1 polymer ?
#
loop_
_entity_poly.entity_id
_entity_poly.type
_entity_poly.pdbx_seq_one_letter_code
_entity_poly.pdbx_strand_id
1 'polypeptide(L)'
;MDITKTIRLIAGFGVLIFAGGVLADGWAPGSRASETGSIVETRHNLTFSYNEVAAGSGVMNFALNEYGSVCVYCHTPHGANSQIDAPLWNRTINSGSYEIYDKPTTLMRPMSAPGPTSLTCLSCHDGTIAIDSILNMPGSGRSPSGLVNGETSANLSFLDDWANNPLPDRLGAALGNHAVMGTDIALGNCTQCHNRDFETSSMNDFQVFTIGTDLRDDHPVGVLYPDEAGVDGGFFNAPTVELPGSMAFFDTNGNNRADPDEVRLYDSGEGYEVECASCHDPHGVPSGGSGTNTRFSPSFLRVNNGIGEGMDYDNDGIVGSTRGVDGIVSNGPSALCLTCHTK
;
A
#
# COMPACT_ATOMS: atom_id res chain seq x y z
N MET A 1 -51.69 -13.50 -22.65
CA MET A 1 -50.45 -13.32 -21.85
C MET A 1 -49.33 -13.06 -22.85
N ASP A 2 -48.86 -11.82 -22.90
CA ASP A 2 -48.01 -11.31 -23.99
C ASP A 2 -46.53 -11.68 -23.73
N ILE A 3 -46.07 -12.75 -24.40
CA ILE A 3 -44.72 -13.35 -24.26
C ILE A 3 -43.60 -12.32 -24.52
N THR A 4 -43.89 -11.26 -25.25
CA THR A 4 -42.92 -10.23 -25.65
C THR A 4 -42.50 -9.32 -24.49
N LYS A 5 -43.33 -9.18 -23.44
CA LYS A 5 -42.97 -8.39 -22.24
C LYS A 5 -42.10 -9.15 -21.24
N THR A 6 -42.20 -10.48 -21.18
CA THR A 6 -41.40 -11.31 -20.27
C THR A 6 -39.93 -11.40 -20.73
N ILE A 7 -39.67 -11.38 -22.03
CA ILE A 7 -38.30 -11.46 -22.58
C ILE A 7 -37.50 -10.17 -22.32
N ARG A 8 -38.16 -8.99 -22.30
CA ARG A 8 -37.49 -7.71 -22.00
C ARG A 8 -37.13 -7.54 -20.52
N LEU A 9 -37.83 -8.23 -19.62
CA LEU A 9 -37.52 -8.23 -18.19
C LEU A 9 -36.34 -9.14 -17.84
N ILE A 10 -36.11 -10.20 -18.63
CA ILE A 10 -34.97 -11.11 -18.44
C ILE A 10 -33.69 -10.53 -19.07
N ALA A 11 -33.79 -9.80 -20.19
CA ALA A 11 -32.66 -9.13 -20.81
C ALA A 11 -32.13 -7.91 -20.00
N GLY A 12 -32.97 -7.29 -19.15
CA GLY A 12 -32.58 -6.16 -18.30
C GLY A 12 -31.95 -6.55 -16.95
N PHE A 13 -32.17 -7.78 -16.49
CA PHE A 13 -31.62 -8.28 -15.23
C PHE A 13 -30.38 -9.18 -15.40
N GLY A 14 -30.07 -9.59 -16.64
CA GLY A 14 -28.95 -10.50 -16.95
C GLY A 14 -27.60 -9.83 -17.25
N VAL A 15 -27.50 -8.50 -17.22
CA VAL A 15 -26.28 -7.76 -17.64
C VAL A 15 -25.56 -7.07 -16.47
N LEU A 16 -25.99 -7.27 -15.22
CA LEU A 16 -25.43 -6.59 -14.04
C LEU A 16 -24.67 -7.50 -13.05
N ILE A 17 -24.22 -8.68 -13.50
CA ILE A 17 -23.31 -9.54 -12.70
C ILE A 17 -22.15 -9.99 -13.58
N PHE A 18 -21.40 -9.01 -14.08
CA PHE A 18 -19.96 -9.14 -14.23
C PHE A 18 -19.37 -7.98 -13.41
N ALA A 19 -19.47 -8.10 -12.09
CA ALA A 19 -18.44 -7.51 -11.26
C ALA A 19 -17.15 -8.19 -11.72
N GLY A 20 -16.36 -7.50 -12.53
CA GLY A 20 -14.98 -7.88 -12.73
C GLY A 20 -14.36 -7.84 -11.35
N GLY A 21 -14.14 -9.00 -10.74
CA GLY A 21 -13.29 -9.09 -9.56
C GLY A 21 -11.95 -8.53 -9.96
N VAL A 22 -11.57 -7.40 -9.37
CA VAL A 22 -10.20 -6.91 -9.44
C VAL A 22 -9.44 -7.76 -8.44
N LEU A 23 -8.47 -8.52 -8.93
CA LEU A 23 -7.69 -9.47 -8.14
C LEU A 23 -6.71 -8.69 -7.27
N ALA A 24 -7.18 -8.08 -6.19
CA ALA A 24 -6.34 -7.26 -5.32
C ALA A 24 -5.30 -8.10 -4.56
N ASP A 25 -5.57 -9.37 -4.24
CA ASP A 25 -4.60 -10.18 -3.49
C ASP A 25 -4.72 -11.69 -3.75
N GLY A 26 -4.41 -12.12 -4.97
CA GLY A 26 -4.64 -13.50 -5.36
C GLY A 26 -3.47 -14.13 -6.08
N TRP A 27 -2.40 -14.48 -5.36
CA TRP A 27 -1.39 -15.47 -5.73
C TRP A 27 -1.04 -15.52 -7.23
N ALA A 28 0.06 -14.85 -7.61
CA ALA A 28 0.69 -15.04 -8.91
C ALA A 28 1.78 -16.12 -8.78
N PRO A 29 1.54 -17.39 -9.16
CA PRO A 29 2.53 -18.47 -9.00
C PRO A 29 3.83 -18.29 -9.78
N GLY A 30 3.90 -17.33 -10.71
CA GLY A 30 5.14 -16.89 -11.38
C GLY A 30 5.81 -15.68 -10.71
N SER A 31 5.26 -15.19 -9.59
CA SER A 31 5.76 -14.04 -8.85
C SER A 31 6.79 -14.46 -7.80
N ARG A 32 7.94 -13.78 -7.77
CA ARG A 32 8.94 -13.87 -6.70
C ARG A 32 8.53 -13.11 -5.43
N ALA A 33 7.47 -12.31 -5.48
CA ALA A 33 6.85 -11.75 -4.28
C ALA A 33 5.92 -12.80 -3.65
N SER A 34 6.46 -13.65 -2.79
CA SER A 34 5.70 -14.69 -2.09
C SER A 34 4.81 -14.14 -0.98
N GLU A 35 5.07 -12.90 -0.53
CA GLU A 35 4.44 -12.27 0.62
C GLU A 35 4.62 -13.09 1.89
N THR A 36 5.79 -13.71 2.09
CA THR A 36 6.12 -14.52 3.27
C THR A 36 7.38 -14.03 3.95
N GLY A 37 7.44 -14.14 5.29
CA GLY A 37 8.66 -13.94 6.07
C GLY A 37 9.08 -12.48 6.26
N SER A 38 9.47 -11.77 5.20
CA SER A 38 10.01 -10.40 5.26
C SER A 38 9.60 -9.56 4.06
N ILE A 39 9.69 -8.23 4.22
CA ILE A 39 9.50 -7.22 3.16
C ILE A 39 10.26 -7.51 1.85
N VAL A 40 11.39 -8.22 1.96
CA VAL A 40 12.23 -8.64 0.82
C VAL A 40 11.46 -9.52 -0.17
N GLU A 41 10.47 -10.28 0.30
CA GLU A 41 9.70 -11.22 -0.51
C GLU A 41 8.35 -10.63 -0.94
N THR A 42 8.25 -9.30 -1.01
CA THR A 42 7.01 -8.58 -1.28
C THR A 42 7.14 -7.63 -2.46
N ARG A 43 6.00 -7.10 -2.93
CA ARG A 43 5.98 -6.06 -3.98
C ARG A 43 6.64 -4.72 -3.60
N HIS A 44 6.94 -4.48 -2.33
CA HIS A 44 7.73 -3.31 -1.90
C HIS A 44 9.24 -3.49 -2.09
N ASN A 45 9.70 -4.67 -2.53
CA ASN A 45 11.11 -4.91 -2.85
C ASN A 45 11.50 -4.55 -4.30
N LEU A 46 11.69 -3.26 -4.53
CA LEU A 46 11.99 -2.72 -5.86
C LEU A 46 13.39 -3.08 -6.40
N THR A 47 14.17 -3.92 -5.72
CA THR A 47 15.53 -4.31 -6.15
C THR A 47 15.55 -5.43 -7.19
N PHE A 48 14.41 -6.00 -7.56
CA PHE A 48 14.38 -7.08 -8.57
C PHE A 48 13.08 -7.16 -9.37
N SER A 49 13.15 -7.83 -10.52
CA SER A 49 11.95 -8.20 -11.26
C SER A 49 11.28 -9.41 -10.60
N TYR A 50 9.99 -9.27 -10.32
CA TYR A 50 9.20 -10.29 -9.64
C TYR A 50 8.82 -11.48 -10.52
N ASN A 51 9.33 -11.65 -11.74
CA ASN A 51 8.98 -12.78 -12.60
C ASN A 51 10.21 -13.65 -12.89
N GLU A 52 10.04 -14.97 -12.84
CA GLU A 52 11.05 -15.96 -13.24
C GLU A 52 11.24 -16.09 -14.78
N VAL A 53 10.19 -15.77 -15.56
CA VAL A 53 10.11 -16.08 -17.01
C VAL A 53 10.59 -14.91 -17.89
N ALA A 54 10.64 -13.69 -17.37
CA ALA A 54 11.09 -12.53 -18.13
C ALA A 54 12.57 -12.23 -17.82
N ALA A 55 13.41 -12.29 -18.85
CA ALA A 55 14.60 -11.45 -18.92
C ALA A 55 14.12 -9.98 -18.86
N GLY A 56 13.94 -9.44 -17.65
CA GLY A 56 13.11 -8.25 -17.49
C GLY A 56 13.37 -7.37 -16.27
N SER A 57 14.41 -7.62 -15.46
CA SER A 57 14.96 -6.53 -14.63
C SER A 57 15.31 -5.33 -15.52
N GLY A 58 15.85 -5.58 -16.72
CA GLY A 58 16.13 -4.55 -17.72
C GLY A 58 14.93 -3.74 -18.21
N VAL A 59 13.71 -4.30 -18.19
CA VAL A 59 12.52 -3.53 -18.59
C VAL A 59 12.14 -2.58 -17.47
N MET A 60 12.07 -3.01 -16.21
CA MET A 60 11.78 -2.07 -15.11
C MET A 60 12.85 -0.98 -14.97
N ASN A 61 14.11 -1.30 -15.32
CA ASN A 61 15.18 -0.31 -15.40
C ASN A 61 14.95 0.76 -16.48
N PHE A 62 13.98 0.65 -17.40
CA PHE A 62 13.65 1.79 -18.27
C PHE A 62 12.99 2.91 -17.46
N ALA A 63 12.27 2.56 -16.40
CA ALA A 63 11.29 3.42 -15.72
C ALA A 63 11.65 3.71 -14.25
N LEU A 64 12.55 2.93 -13.64
CA LEU A 64 13.00 3.16 -12.27
C LEU A 64 14.45 2.75 -12.05
N ASN A 65 15.08 3.40 -11.08
CA ASN A 65 16.40 3.04 -10.56
C ASN A 65 16.34 1.82 -9.65
N GLU A 66 17.23 0.86 -9.89
CA GLU A 66 17.55 -0.24 -8.99
C GLU A 66 18.68 0.21 -8.06
N TYR A 67 18.40 0.32 -6.76
CA TYR A 67 19.31 0.90 -5.78
C TYR A 67 20.11 -0.14 -4.96
N GLY A 68 19.89 -1.43 -5.16
CA GLY A 68 20.60 -2.53 -4.52
C GLY A 68 20.23 -2.76 -3.05
N SER A 69 19.20 -2.11 -2.53
CA SER A 69 18.75 -2.23 -1.14
C SER A 69 17.25 -2.00 -1.01
N VAL A 70 16.53 -2.97 -0.45
CA VAL A 70 15.07 -2.89 -0.30
C VAL A 70 14.63 -1.68 0.52
N CYS A 71 15.33 -1.37 1.62
CA CYS A 71 14.91 -0.32 2.53
C CYS A 71 15.16 1.10 2.00
N VAL A 72 16.05 1.29 1.02
CA VAL A 72 16.48 2.64 0.61
C VAL A 72 15.37 3.45 -0.04
N TYR A 73 14.40 2.76 -0.64
CA TYR A 73 13.22 3.37 -1.23
C TYR A 73 12.31 4.02 -0.20
N CYS A 74 12.46 3.68 1.08
CA CYS A 74 11.65 4.17 2.20
C CYS A 74 12.48 4.92 3.25
N HIS A 75 13.64 4.38 3.62
CA HIS A 75 14.44 4.84 4.75
C HIS A 75 15.87 5.20 4.38
N THR A 76 16.43 6.15 5.13
CA THR A 76 17.84 6.56 5.05
C THR A 76 18.44 6.53 6.44
N PRO A 77 19.74 6.22 6.62
CA PRO A 77 20.36 6.37 7.94
C PRO A 77 20.39 7.82 8.46
N HIS A 78 20.46 8.82 7.56
CA HIS A 78 20.54 10.24 7.90
C HIS A 78 19.97 11.12 6.77
N GLY A 79 19.69 12.40 7.05
CA GLY A 79 19.19 13.33 6.02
C GLY A 79 17.79 12.96 5.53
N ALA A 80 16.96 12.50 6.46
CA ALA A 80 15.57 12.18 6.20
C ALA A 80 14.76 13.42 5.82
N ASN A 81 13.66 13.20 5.11
CA ASN A 81 12.72 14.23 4.73
C ASN A 81 12.22 14.97 5.97
N SER A 82 12.51 16.27 6.06
CA SER A 82 12.13 17.09 7.20
C SER A 82 10.70 17.63 7.16
N GLN A 83 9.96 17.41 6.06
CA GLN A 83 8.57 17.85 5.89
C GLN A 83 7.54 16.88 6.46
N ILE A 84 7.97 15.73 6.95
CA ILE A 84 7.10 14.64 7.41
C ILE A 84 7.69 14.02 8.67
N ASP A 85 6.87 13.86 9.69
CA ASP A 85 7.26 13.18 10.93
C ASP A 85 7.15 11.66 10.73
N ALA A 86 8.09 11.10 9.99
CA ALA A 86 8.19 9.67 9.72
C ALA A 86 9.62 9.15 10.00
N PRO A 87 9.77 7.89 10.46
CA PRO A 87 11.08 7.34 10.82
C PRO A 87 12.07 7.37 9.66
N LEU A 88 12.99 8.33 9.72
CA LEU A 88 14.07 8.51 8.75
C LEU A 88 13.65 8.35 7.27
N TRP A 89 12.57 9.01 6.87
CA TRP A 89 11.97 8.87 5.54
C TRP A 89 12.90 9.37 4.43
N ASN A 90 13.16 8.55 3.42
CA ASN A 90 14.12 8.84 2.36
C ASN A 90 13.45 9.25 1.05
N ARG A 91 12.18 9.65 1.03
CA ARG A 91 11.50 9.99 -0.23
C ARG A 91 11.13 11.45 -0.30
N THR A 92 11.03 11.94 -1.53
CA THR A 92 10.20 13.12 -1.83
C THR A 92 8.76 12.81 -1.47
N ILE A 93 8.05 13.77 -0.87
CA ILE A 93 6.61 13.69 -0.59
C ILE A 93 5.86 14.74 -1.39
N ASN A 94 4.56 14.56 -1.52
CA ASN A 94 3.69 15.55 -2.12
C ASN A 94 3.18 16.44 -0.98
N SER A 95 3.62 17.70 -0.97
CA SER A 95 3.13 18.72 -0.02
C SER A 95 1.90 19.48 -0.56
N GLY A 96 1.34 19.01 -1.68
CA GLY A 96 0.13 19.54 -2.29
C GLY A 96 -1.13 19.11 -1.54
N SER A 97 -2.28 19.42 -2.14
CA SER A 97 -3.58 19.10 -1.55
C SER A 97 -4.13 17.78 -2.11
N TYR A 98 -4.76 17.02 -1.22
CA TYR A 98 -5.55 15.84 -1.56
C TYR A 98 -7.04 16.22 -1.56
N GLU A 99 -7.81 15.67 -2.48
CA GLU A 99 -9.27 15.79 -2.42
C GLU A 99 -9.79 14.73 -1.44
N ILE A 100 -10.25 15.17 -0.27
CA ILE A 100 -10.77 14.29 0.77
C ILE A 100 -12.29 14.26 0.79
N TYR A 101 -12.87 13.26 1.46
CA TYR A 101 -14.29 13.27 1.77
C TYR A 101 -14.63 14.50 2.63
N ASP A 102 -15.50 15.36 2.13
CA ASP A 102 -15.97 16.57 2.81
C ASP A 102 -17.44 16.48 3.24
N LYS A 103 -18.11 15.36 2.91
CA LYS A 103 -19.49 15.08 3.32
C LYS A 103 -19.49 14.30 4.63
N PRO A 104 -20.51 14.49 5.50
CA PRO A 104 -20.66 13.67 6.68
C PRO A 104 -20.71 12.21 6.26
N THR A 105 -19.70 11.44 6.62
CA THR A 105 -19.72 9.99 6.51
C THR A 105 -20.78 9.45 7.47
N THR A 106 -21.14 8.18 7.36
CA THR A 106 -21.99 7.51 8.35
C THR A 106 -21.47 7.60 9.79
N LEU A 107 -20.18 7.97 9.96
CA LEU A 107 -19.50 8.14 11.25
C LEU A 107 -19.68 9.54 11.85
N MET A 108 -20.13 10.56 11.08
CA MET A 108 -20.29 11.95 11.54
C MET A 108 -19.04 12.56 12.21
N ARG A 109 -17.85 12.04 11.90
CA ARG A 109 -16.57 12.52 12.43
C ARG A 109 -15.93 13.56 11.51
N PRO A 110 -15.23 14.57 12.06
CA PRO A 110 -14.36 15.43 11.29
C PRO A 110 -13.29 14.61 10.55
N MET A 111 -12.89 15.10 9.38
CA MET A 111 -11.79 14.56 8.59
C MET A 111 -10.82 15.68 8.27
N SER A 112 -9.53 15.40 8.43
CA SER A 112 -8.43 16.28 8.07
C SER A 112 -7.77 15.79 6.78
N ALA A 113 -6.79 16.57 6.28
CA ALA A 113 -5.94 16.09 5.20
C ALA A 113 -5.08 14.92 5.71
N PRO A 114 -4.60 14.01 4.83
CA PRO A 114 -3.78 12.88 5.25
C PRO A 114 -2.59 13.33 6.12
N GLY A 115 -2.48 12.77 7.31
CA GLY A 115 -1.37 13.06 8.22
C GLY A 115 -0.03 12.46 7.76
N PRO A 116 1.06 12.72 8.50
CA PRO A 116 2.40 12.23 8.18
C PRO A 116 2.45 10.74 7.86
N THR A 117 1.73 9.90 8.60
CA THR A 117 1.75 8.45 8.38
C THR A 117 1.15 8.04 7.04
N SER A 118 0.07 8.66 6.59
CA SER A 118 -0.51 8.39 5.27
C SER A 118 0.32 8.97 4.13
N LEU A 119 0.95 10.14 4.33
CA LEU A 119 1.86 10.74 3.35
C LEU A 119 3.06 9.84 3.02
N THR A 120 3.49 8.96 3.93
CA THR A 120 4.52 7.95 3.62
C THR A 120 4.05 7.00 2.52
N CYS A 121 2.84 6.44 2.64
CA CYS A 121 2.25 5.56 1.64
C CYS A 121 2.00 6.33 0.33
N LEU A 122 1.39 7.51 0.43
CA LEU A 122 1.01 8.34 -0.71
C LEU A 122 2.23 8.81 -1.51
N SER A 123 3.41 8.93 -0.91
CA SER A 123 4.63 9.26 -1.65
C SER A 123 5.04 8.24 -2.72
N CYS A 124 4.44 7.04 -2.73
CA CYS A 124 4.49 6.08 -3.84
C CYS A 124 3.15 5.99 -4.57
N HIS A 125 2.06 5.92 -3.79
CA HIS A 125 0.74 5.50 -4.24
C HIS A 125 -0.12 6.63 -4.81
N ASP A 126 0.23 7.90 -4.58
CA ASP A 126 -0.54 9.04 -5.09
C ASP A 126 -0.32 9.33 -6.58
N GLY A 127 0.62 8.62 -7.21
CA GLY A 127 0.89 8.74 -8.64
C GLY A 127 1.48 10.08 -9.08
N THR A 128 1.92 10.94 -8.17
CA THR A 128 2.53 12.24 -8.49
C THR A 128 4.05 12.24 -8.40
N ILE A 129 4.61 11.26 -7.68
CA ILE A 129 6.05 11.16 -7.41
C ILE A 129 6.58 9.88 -8.02
N ALA A 130 7.76 9.97 -8.65
CA ALA A 130 8.39 8.79 -9.19
C ALA A 130 8.70 7.77 -8.08
N ILE A 131 8.48 6.49 -8.37
CA ILE A 131 8.59 5.42 -7.37
C ILE A 131 10.02 5.32 -6.83
N ASP A 132 11.03 5.71 -7.60
CA ASP A 132 12.43 5.72 -7.21
C ASP A 132 12.93 7.09 -6.71
N SER A 133 12.05 8.08 -6.50
CA SER A 133 12.43 9.41 -6.01
C SER A 133 12.84 9.38 -4.54
N ILE A 134 14.13 9.15 -4.31
CA ILE A 134 14.75 9.13 -2.98
C ILE A 134 15.59 10.37 -2.71
N LEU A 135 15.78 10.74 -1.45
CA LEU A 135 16.60 11.89 -1.03
C LEU A 135 18.09 11.54 -0.96
N ASN A 136 18.39 10.33 -0.50
CA ASN A 136 19.75 9.85 -0.28
C ASN A 136 19.96 8.53 -1.01
N MET A 137 20.82 8.57 -2.05
CA MET A 137 21.28 7.37 -2.76
C MET A 137 22.04 6.43 -1.81
N PRO A 138 21.94 5.10 -1.98
CA PRO A 138 22.67 4.18 -1.09
C PRO A 138 24.17 4.13 -1.38
N GLY A 139 24.91 3.94 -0.29
CA GLY A 139 26.36 3.74 -0.25
C GLY A 139 27.16 5.01 0.06
N SER A 140 28.19 4.86 0.88
CA SER A 140 28.98 5.98 1.41
C SER A 140 29.67 6.78 0.31
N GLY A 141 29.48 8.11 0.31
CA GLY A 141 30.12 9.02 -0.66
C GLY A 141 29.53 8.95 -2.07
N ARG A 142 28.42 8.23 -2.26
CA ARG A 142 27.70 8.15 -3.54
C ARG A 142 26.65 9.25 -3.63
N SER A 143 27.03 10.50 -3.38
CA SER A 143 26.21 11.61 -3.83
C SER A 143 26.40 11.76 -5.34
N PRO A 144 25.34 11.74 -6.13
CA PRO A 144 25.44 12.00 -7.55
C PRO A 144 26.04 13.39 -7.78
N SER A 145 27.19 13.51 -8.44
CA SER A 145 27.85 14.74 -8.94
C SER A 145 27.60 16.09 -8.22
N GLY A 146 27.43 16.12 -6.88
CA GLY A 146 27.05 17.33 -6.12
C GLY A 146 25.56 17.75 -6.21
N LEU A 147 24.70 16.92 -6.79
CA LEU A 147 23.26 17.10 -6.89
C LEU A 147 22.55 16.63 -5.61
N VAL A 148 21.38 17.21 -5.35
CA VAL A 148 20.47 16.82 -4.28
C VAL A 148 19.05 16.69 -4.82
N ASN A 149 18.28 15.76 -4.26
CA ASN A 149 16.85 15.69 -4.51
C ASN A 149 16.09 16.67 -3.59
N GLY A 150 14.89 17.07 -4.00
CA GLY A 150 14.01 17.90 -3.18
C GLY A 150 13.08 17.06 -2.29
N GLU A 151 12.79 17.58 -1.10
CA GLU A 151 11.86 16.95 -0.14
C GLU A 151 10.41 16.98 -0.61
N THR A 152 10.02 17.99 -1.39
CA THR A 152 8.63 18.18 -1.89
C THR A 152 8.53 18.22 -3.42
N SER A 153 9.65 18.10 -4.12
CA SER A 153 9.69 18.13 -5.58
C SER A 153 10.90 17.32 -6.06
N ALA A 154 10.65 16.33 -6.91
CA ALA A 154 11.70 15.45 -7.40
C ALA A 154 12.64 16.21 -8.37
N ASN A 155 13.94 15.96 -8.24
CA ASN A 155 14.97 16.44 -9.13
C ASN A 155 15.39 15.29 -10.06
N LEU A 156 14.89 15.30 -11.29
CA LEU A 156 15.19 14.22 -12.25
C LEU A 156 16.69 14.10 -12.56
N SER A 157 17.44 15.21 -12.61
CA SER A 157 18.88 15.13 -12.86
C SER A 157 19.64 14.42 -11.72
N PHE A 158 19.16 14.54 -10.48
CA PHE A 158 19.70 13.79 -9.35
C PHE A 158 19.43 12.28 -9.52
N LEU A 159 18.22 11.91 -9.96
CA LEU A 159 17.84 10.52 -10.17
C LEU A 159 18.57 9.91 -11.37
N ASP A 160 18.70 10.65 -12.47
CA ASP A 160 19.43 10.28 -13.69
C ASP A 160 20.92 9.99 -13.44
N ASP A 161 21.53 10.68 -12.48
CA ASP A 161 22.95 10.48 -12.17
C ASP A 161 23.21 9.10 -11.57
N TRP A 162 22.21 8.43 -10.99
CA TRP A 162 22.36 7.03 -10.57
C TRP A 162 22.81 6.15 -11.73
N ALA A 163 22.08 6.19 -12.85
CA ALA A 163 22.35 5.40 -14.05
C ALA A 163 23.62 5.86 -14.80
N ASN A 164 23.96 7.16 -14.71
CA ASN A 164 25.15 7.72 -15.39
C ASN A 164 26.47 7.51 -14.64
N ASN A 165 26.44 7.11 -13.37
CA ASN A 165 27.66 6.97 -12.57
C ASN A 165 28.41 5.66 -12.93
N PRO A 166 29.72 5.71 -13.23
CA PRO A 166 30.49 4.57 -13.78
C PRO A 166 30.82 3.45 -12.76
N LEU A 167 29.99 3.22 -11.75
CA LEU A 167 30.17 2.13 -10.80
C LEU A 167 29.61 0.80 -11.37
N PRO A 168 30.29 -0.34 -11.15
CA PRO A 168 30.16 -1.55 -11.98
C PRO A 168 28.89 -2.39 -11.80
N ASP A 169 27.83 -1.89 -11.16
CA ASP A 169 26.65 -2.70 -10.83
C ASP A 169 25.37 -1.85 -10.70
N ARG A 170 25.29 -0.71 -11.39
CA ARG A 170 24.10 0.14 -11.34
C ARG A 170 23.20 -0.17 -12.52
N LEU A 171 21.96 -0.51 -12.19
CA LEU A 171 20.87 -0.62 -13.13
C LEU A 171 19.88 0.49 -12.81
N GLY A 172 19.41 1.22 -13.80
CA GLY A 172 18.44 2.26 -13.52
C GLY A 172 17.85 2.90 -14.74
N ALA A 173 16.90 3.79 -14.45
CA ALA A 173 16.02 4.47 -15.38
C ALA A 173 16.78 4.98 -16.61
N ALA A 174 16.13 4.92 -17.78
CA ALA A 174 16.59 5.70 -18.92
C ALA A 174 16.47 7.20 -18.56
N LEU A 175 17.35 8.04 -19.10
CA LEU A 175 17.41 9.46 -18.72
C LEU A 175 16.06 10.15 -18.87
N GLY A 176 15.61 10.80 -17.80
CA GLY A 176 14.32 11.48 -17.70
C GLY A 176 13.10 10.55 -17.57
N ASN A 177 13.29 9.23 -17.53
CA ASN A 177 12.21 8.25 -17.44
C ASN A 177 12.10 7.67 -16.03
N HIS A 178 11.62 8.50 -15.11
CA HIS A 178 11.31 8.10 -13.74
C HIS A 178 9.80 8.01 -13.57
N ALA A 179 9.28 6.78 -13.54
CA ALA A 179 7.86 6.51 -13.61
C ALA A 179 7.17 6.66 -12.25
N VAL A 180 5.97 7.23 -12.30
CA VAL A 180 5.01 7.24 -11.19
C VAL A 180 4.10 6.02 -11.29
N MET A 181 3.35 5.67 -10.23
CA MET A 181 2.31 4.63 -10.38
C MET A 181 1.26 5.09 -11.41
N GLY A 182 0.69 6.29 -11.20
CA GLY A 182 -0.18 7.03 -12.14
C GLY A 182 -1.55 6.39 -12.35
N THR A 183 -2.64 7.14 -12.15
CA THR A 183 -4.01 6.60 -12.23
C THR A 183 -4.48 6.40 -13.68
N ASP A 184 -3.81 7.01 -14.65
CA ASP A 184 -4.10 6.90 -16.07
C ASP A 184 -3.02 6.09 -16.83
N ILE A 185 -3.43 5.48 -17.95
CA ILE A 185 -2.55 4.72 -18.85
C ILE A 185 -1.77 5.69 -19.77
N ALA A 186 -1.03 6.62 -19.16
CA ALA A 186 -0.18 7.58 -19.87
C ALA A 186 1.27 7.10 -20.00
N LEU A 187 1.96 7.60 -21.02
CA LEU A 187 3.40 7.39 -21.18
C LEU A 187 4.15 7.93 -19.97
N GLY A 188 4.96 7.08 -19.33
CA GLY A 188 5.69 7.42 -18.11
C GLY A 188 5.01 6.96 -16.82
N ASN A 189 3.81 6.37 -16.87
CA ASN A 189 3.17 5.75 -15.73
C ASN A 189 3.39 4.25 -15.72
N CYS A 190 3.57 3.66 -14.54
CA CYS A 190 3.72 2.22 -14.43
C CYS A 190 2.42 1.48 -14.84
N THR A 191 1.25 2.09 -14.62
CA THR A 191 -0.05 1.58 -15.08
C THR A 191 -0.19 1.54 -16.60
N GLN A 192 0.73 2.14 -17.38
CA GLN A 192 0.78 1.91 -18.82
C GLN A 192 0.95 0.43 -19.17
N CYS A 193 1.78 -0.24 -18.38
CA CYS A 193 2.16 -1.63 -18.53
C CYS A 193 1.46 -2.53 -17.50
N HIS A 194 1.17 -1.99 -16.31
CA HIS A 194 0.57 -2.72 -15.20
C HIS A 194 -0.91 -2.39 -15.06
N ASN A 195 -1.70 -2.90 -16.00
CA ASN A 195 -3.15 -2.75 -16.01
C ASN A 195 -3.82 -4.05 -16.49
N ARG A 196 -5.14 -4.10 -16.32
CA ARG A 196 -5.96 -5.26 -16.68
C ARG A 196 -5.93 -5.62 -18.18
N ASP A 197 -5.71 -4.65 -19.07
CA ASP A 197 -5.70 -4.88 -20.51
C ASP A 197 -4.39 -5.50 -21.01
N PHE A 198 -3.31 -5.34 -20.24
CA PHE A 198 -1.98 -5.92 -20.50
C PHE A 198 -1.57 -6.97 -19.45
N GLU A 199 -2.54 -7.51 -18.70
CA GLU A 199 -2.29 -8.54 -17.71
C GLU A 199 -1.75 -9.80 -18.38
N THR A 200 -0.50 -10.15 -18.05
CA THR A 200 0.16 -11.37 -18.54
C THR A 200 0.83 -12.09 -17.37
N SER A 201 1.30 -13.32 -17.58
CA SER A 201 2.18 -14.01 -16.62
C SER A 201 3.44 -13.21 -16.26
N SER A 202 3.75 -12.14 -17.01
CA SER A 202 4.91 -11.27 -16.84
C SER A 202 4.62 -9.84 -16.40
N MET A 203 3.37 -9.40 -16.43
CA MET A 203 2.95 -8.03 -16.13
C MET A 203 1.66 -8.12 -15.34
N ASN A 204 1.78 -8.02 -14.01
CA ASN A 204 0.64 -8.08 -13.11
C ASN A 204 -0.12 -6.75 -13.15
N ASP A 205 -1.44 -6.82 -13.07
CA ASP A 205 -2.29 -5.67 -12.76
C ASP A 205 -2.10 -5.27 -11.28
N PHE A 206 -1.89 -3.98 -11.03
CA PHE A 206 -1.88 -3.41 -9.69
C PHE A 206 -2.70 -2.13 -9.59
N GLN A 207 -3.54 -1.80 -10.58
CA GLN A 207 -4.23 -0.51 -10.65
C GLN A 207 -5.05 -0.18 -9.39
N VAL A 208 -5.56 -1.20 -8.71
CA VAL A 208 -6.27 -1.06 -7.41
C VAL A 208 -5.41 -0.46 -6.29
N PHE A 209 -4.09 -0.51 -6.42
CA PHE A 209 -3.13 0.08 -5.49
C PHE A 209 -2.63 1.44 -5.95
N THR A 210 -3.06 1.94 -7.11
CA THR A 210 -2.82 3.32 -7.49
C THR A 210 -3.93 4.19 -6.93
N ILE A 211 -3.64 4.87 -5.83
CA ILE A 211 -4.59 5.65 -5.05
C ILE A 211 -4.85 7.01 -5.71
N GLY A 212 -3.78 7.73 -6.06
CA GLY A 212 -3.93 9.08 -6.60
C GLY A 212 -4.05 10.16 -5.53
N THR A 213 -4.41 11.37 -5.96
CA THR A 213 -4.62 12.53 -5.06
C THR A 213 -6.10 12.80 -4.76
N ASP A 214 -7.02 12.16 -5.47
CA ASP A 214 -8.44 12.15 -5.14
C ASP A 214 -8.68 10.93 -4.26
N LEU A 215 -8.97 11.16 -2.98
CA LEU A 215 -9.18 10.10 -1.98
C LEU A 215 -10.67 9.86 -1.71
N ARG A 216 -11.56 10.44 -2.51
CA ARG A 216 -13.02 10.36 -2.32
C ARG A 216 -13.64 9.07 -2.85
N ASP A 217 -12.85 8.18 -3.44
CA ASP A 217 -13.23 6.83 -3.87
C ASP A 217 -12.53 5.73 -3.05
N ASP A 218 -11.58 6.10 -2.20
CA ASP A 218 -10.91 5.22 -1.25
C ASP A 218 -11.61 5.14 0.11
N HIS A 219 -11.09 4.31 1.01
CA HIS A 219 -11.51 4.35 2.41
C HIS A 219 -10.90 5.60 3.08
N PRO A 220 -11.70 6.39 3.84
CA PRO A 220 -11.22 7.65 4.42
C PRO A 220 -10.04 7.47 5.38
N VAL A 221 -9.08 8.39 5.29
CA VAL A 221 -7.99 8.63 6.25
C VAL A 221 -8.09 10.05 6.82
N GLY A 222 -7.30 10.37 7.85
CA GLY A 222 -7.44 11.63 8.59
C GLY A 222 -8.75 11.72 9.38
N VAL A 223 -9.40 10.58 9.64
CA VAL A 223 -10.68 10.55 10.38
C VAL A 223 -10.36 10.69 11.86
N LEU A 224 -10.85 11.76 12.50
CA LEU A 224 -10.63 11.98 13.92
C LEU A 224 -11.36 10.92 14.75
N TYR A 225 -10.60 10.14 15.50
CA TYR A 225 -11.12 9.15 16.44
C TYR A 225 -11.73 9.84 17.67
N PRO A 226 -12.79 9.30 18.29
CA PRO A 226 -13.36 9.91 19.49
C PRO A 226 -12.41 9.86 20.69
N ASP A 227 -12.31 10.96 21.42
CA ASP A 227 -11.47 11.08 22.62
C ASP A 227 -11.97 10.26 23.81
N GLU A 228 -13.21 9.79 23.77
CA GLU A 228 -13.81 8.96 24.82
C GLU A 228 -14.54 7.74 24.23
N ALA A 229 -14.29 6.57 24.81
CA ALA A 229 -15.00 5.33 24.46
C ALA A 229 -16.52 5.49 24.63
N GLY A 230 -17.27 4.98 23.67
CA GLY A 230 -18.73 5.00 23.70
C GLY A 230 -19.38 6.36 23.44
N VAL A 231 -18.60 7.39 23.07
CA VAL A 231 -19.13 8.58 22.39
C VAL A 231 -19.83 8.16 21.09
N ASP A 232 -20.78 8.97 20.66
CA ASP A 232 -21.66 8.71 19.51
C ASP A 232 -22.63 7.53 19.66
N GLY A 233 -22.92 7.10 20.90
CA GLY A 233 -23.94 6.08 21.17
C GLY A 233 -23.40 4.68 21.46
N GLY A 234 -22.12 4.59 21.82
CA GLY A 234 -21.49 3.31 22.15
C GLY A 234 -20.69 2.68 21.03
N PHE A 235 -20.55 3.31 19.86
CA PHE A 235 -20.04 2.66 18.62
C PHE A 235 -18.52 2.49 18.53
N PHE A 236 -17.75 3.07 19.45
CA PHE A 236 -16.28 3.06 19.40
C PHE A 236 -15.67 2.44 20.66
N ASN A 237 -14.67 1.59 20.45
CA ASN A 237 -13.83 1.06 21.52
C ASN A 237 -12.79 2.10 21.94
N ALA A 238 -12.33 2.11 23.19
CA ALA A 238 -11.17 2.93 23.56
C ALA A 238 -9.88 2.20 23.18
N PRO A 239 -8.84 2.91 22.71
CA PRO A 239 -7.49 2.33 22.68
C PRO A 239 -7.06 1.99 24.11
N THR A 240 -6.28 0.93 24.26
CA THR A 240 -5.81 0.46 25.57
C THR A 240 -4.56 1.20 26.03
N VAL A 241 -3.79 1.76 25.10
CA VAL A 241 -2.61 2.58 25.37
C VAL A 241 -2.68 3.86 24.54
N GLU A 242 -2.45 4.99 25.21
CA GLU A 242 -2.41 6.32 24.62
C GLU A 242 -1.05 6.97 24.93
N LEU A 243 -0.37 7.44 23.89
CA LEU A 243 0.86 8.22 23.96
C LEU A 243 0.56 9.63 23.42
N PRO A 244 0.23 10.60 24.30
CA PRO A 244 -0.22 11.93 23.89
C PRO A 244 0.74 12.62 22.91
N GLY A 245 0.19 13.19 21.83
CA GLY A 245 0.97 13.86 20.79
C GLY A 245 1.79 12.92 19.90
N SER A 246 1.48 11.62 19.90
CA SER A 246 2.17 10.65 19.05
C SER A 246 1.22 9.60 18.48
N MET A 247 0.73 8.68 19.31
CA MET A 247 -0.09 7.56 18.84
C MET A 247 -0.89 6.91 19.96
N ALA A 248 -1.97 6.23 19.59
CA ALA A 248 -2.68 5.30 20.46
C ALA A 248 -2.76 3.93 19.79
N PHE A 249 -2.92 2.86 20.56
CA PHE A 249 -3.04 1.51 19.99
C PHE A 249 -3.87 0.58 20.86
N PHE A 250 -4.39 -0.45 20.20
CA PHE A 250 -5.19 -1.50 20.82
C PHE A 250 -4.27 -2.67 21.19
N ASP A 251 -3.51 -2.49 22.26
CA ASP A 251 -2.67 -3.50 22.90
C ASP A 251 -3.48 -4.76 23.23
N THR A 252 -3.17 -5.84 22.54
CA THR A 252 -3.86 -7.14 22.63
C THR A 252 -3.20 -8.09 23.62
N ASN A 253 -1.93 -7.85 23.96
CA ASN A 253 -1.14 -8.75 24.79
C ASN A 253 -0.75 -8.15 26.16
N GLY A 254 -1.07 -6.88 26.39
CA GLY A 254 -0.91 -6.16 27.65
C GLY A 254 0.54 -5.81 27.98
N ASN A 255 1.43 -5.73 26.98
CA ASN A 255 2.85 -5.41 27.18
C ASN A 255 3.15 -3.90 27.15
N ASN A 256 2.14 -3.06 26.89
CA ASN A 256 2.23 -1.61 26.74
C ASN A 256 3.18 -1.14 25.61
N ARG A 257 3.33 -1.94 24.55
CA ARG A 257 4.18 -1.64 23.40
C ARG A 257 3.46 -2.04 22.11
N ALA A 258 3.38 -1.11 21.18
CA ALA A 258 2.73 -1.36 19.90
C ALA A 258 3.44 -2.45 19.10
N ASP A 259 2.76 -3.57 18.89
CA ASP A 259 3.22 -4.68 18.07
C ASP A 259 2.70 -4.56 16.61
N PRO A 260 3.33 -5.25 15.64
CA PRO A 260 2.96 -5.09 14.22
C PRO A 260 1.49 -5.44 13.92
N ASP A 261 0.93 -6.42 14.62
CA ASP A 261 -0.43 -6.93 14.47
C ASP A 261 -1.50 -6.13 15.21
N GLU A 262 -1.15 -4.99 15.80
CA GLU A 262 -2.05 -4.16 16.59
C GLU A 262 -2.46 -2.91 15.84
N VAL A 263 -3.78 -2.65 15.78
CA VAL A 263 -4.33 -1.42 15.18
C VAL A 263 -3.84 -0.20 15.95
N ARG A 264 -3.53 0.87 15.20
CA ARG A 264 -2.97 2.11 15.73
C ARG A 264 -3.80 3.31 15.31
N LEU A 265 -3.71 4.38 16.08
CA LEU A 265 -4.18 5.71 15.73
C LEU A 265 -2.99 6.66 15.86
N TYR A 266 -2.95 7.72 15.06
CA TYR A 266 -1.83 8.64 15.02
C TYR A 266 -2.29 10.03 15.39
N ASP A 267 -1.53 10.73 16.22
CA ASP A 267 -1.86 12.09 16.63
C ASP A 267 -0.92 13.06 15.94
N SER A 268 -1.47 13.81 14.98
CA SER A 268 -0.76 14.85 14.22
C SER A 268 -0.83 16.24 14.89
N GLY A 269 -1.47 16.33 16.07
CA GLY A 269 -1.69 17.57 16.82
C GLY A 269 -3.15 17.99 16.92
N GLU A 270 -4.06 17.30 16.22
CA GLU A 270 -5.51 17.54 16.25
C GLU A 270 -6.29 16.46 17.04
N GLY A 271 -5.57 15.51 17.66
CA GLY A 271 -6.11 14.34 18.31
C GLY A 271 -5.78 13.06 17.53
N TYR A 272 -6.21 11.91 18.04
CA TYR A 272 -5.92 10.62 17.41
C TYR A 272 -6.75 10.44 16.13
N GLU A 273 -6.10 10.16 15.03
CA GLU A 273 -6.70 10.00 13.70
C GLU A 273 -6.48 8.58 13.16
N VAL A 274 -7.41 8.13 12.33
CA VAL A 274 -7.27 6.92 11.52
C VAL A 274 -6.51 7.28 10.25
N GLU A 275 -5.35 6.66 10.07
CA GLU A 275 -4.45 6.86 8.92
C GLU A 275 -4.20 5.53 8.20
N CYS A 276 -3.55 5.53 7.02
CA CYS A 276 -3.22 4.28 6.31
C CYS A 276 -2.51 3.27 7.24
N ALA A 277 -1.53 3.74 8.01
CA ALA A 277 -0.74 2.92 8.92
C ALA A 277 -1.51 2.43 10.17
N SER A 278 -2.78 2.85 10.35
CA SER A 278 -3.67 2.33 11.38
C SER A 278 -4.04 0.88 11.10
N CYS A 279 -4.29 0.59 9.82
CA CYS A 279 -4.73 -0.71 9.34
C CYS A 279 -3.62 -1.48 8.63
N HIS A 280 -2.64 -0.78 8.04
CA HIS A 280 -1.58 -1.39 7.25
C HIS A 280 -0.23 -1.33 7.98
N ASP A 281 0.56 -2.40 7.86
CA ASP A 281 1.98 -2.39 8.21
C ASP A 281 2.80 -2.74 6.97
N PRO A 282 3.53 -1.78 6.37
CA PRO A 282 4.28 -2.05 5.15
C PRO A 282 5.34 -3.13 5.35
N HIS A 283 5.78 -3.44 6.58
CA HIS A 283 6.75 -4.51 6.84
C HIS A 283 6.13 -5.92 6.80
N GLY A 284 4.80 -6.01 6.76
CA GLY A 284 4.05 -7.25 6.75
C GLY A 284 3.74 -7.77 8.16
N VAL A 285 2.54 -8.33 8.30
CA VAL A 285 2.11 -9.03 9.51
C VAL A 285 1.76 -10.47 9.16
N PRO A 286 2.43 -11.48 9.75
CA PRO A 286 2.08 -12.90 9.63
C PRO A 286 0.58 -13.20 9.85
N SER A 287 -0.08 -13.83 8.88
CA SER A 287 -1.53 -14.12 8.96
C SER A 287 -1.88 -15.32 9.87
N GLY A 288 -0.89 -16.02 10.44
CA GLY A 288 -1.05 -17.30 11.15
C GLY A 288 -0.37 -17.39 12.53
N GLY A 289 -0.02 -16.27 13.15
CA GLY A 289 0.72 -16.26 14.42
C GLY A 289 2.21 -16.59 14.25
N SER A 290 2.95 -16.59 15.37
CA SER A 290 4.42 -16.69 15.41
C SER A 290 4.96 -18.04 14.91
N GLY A 291 5.12 -18.16 13.59
CA GLY A 291 5.77 -19.27 12.91
C GLY A 291 6.52 -18.75 11.69
N THR A 292 7.81 -19.09 11.57
CA THR A 292 8.65 -18.66 10.44
C THR A 292 8.13 -19.28 9.14
N ASN A 293 7.82 -18.44 8.15
CA ASN A 293 7.27 -18.73 6.80
C ASN A 293 5.74 -18.72 6.64
N THR A 294 4.99 -18.06 7.51
CA THR A 294 3.58 -17.75 7.21
C THR A 294 3.47 -16.58 6.24
N ARG A 295 2.46 -16.64 5.35
CA ARG A 295 2.10 -15.53 4.47
C ARG A 295 1.68 -14.31 5.29
N PHE A 296 1.93 -13.12 4.77
CA PHE A 296 1.42 -11.88 5.33
C PHE A 296 -0.09 -11.79 5.15
N SER A 297 -0.74 -11.09 6.08
CA SER A 297 -2.12 -10.66 5.94
C SER A 297 -2.29 -9.91 4.61
N PRO A 298 -3.35 -10.23 3.83
CA PRO A 298 -3.60 -9.58 2.57
C PRO A 298 -3.59 -8.05 2.67
N SER A 299 -3.10 -7.39 1.62
CA SER A 299 -2.90 -5.94 1.56
C SER A 299 -2.11 -5.38 2.76
N PHE A 300 -1.22 -6.16 3.38
CA PHE A 300 -0.42 -5.75 4.54
C PHE A 300 -1.23 -5.35 5.78
N LEU A 301 -2.43 -5.93 5.96
CA LEU A 301 -3.26 -5.60 7.11
C LEU A 301 -2.63 -6.04 8.44
N ARG A 302 -2.71 -5.19 9.45
CA ARG A 302 -2.29 -5.51 10.83
C ARG A 302 -3.12 -6.64 11.41
N VAL A 303 -4.43 -6.56 11.22
CA VAL A 303 -5.39 -7.58 11.63
C VAL A 303 -6.02 -8.18 10.39
N ASN A 304 -5.94 -9.51 10.29
CA ASN A 304 -6.52 -10.25 9.18
C ASN A 304 -8.05 -10.06 9.15
N ASN A 305 -8.58 -9.58 8.04
CA ASN A 305 -10.02 -9.36 7.84
C ASN A 305 -10.74 -10.59 7.26
N GLY A 306 -10.27 -11.80 7.61
CA GLY A 306 -10.82 -13.06 7.15
C GLY A 306 -10.33 -13.48 5.77
N ILE A 307 -9.28 -14.31 5.76
CA ILE A 307 -9.26 -15.48 4.89
C ILE A 307 -10.02 -16.56 5.64
N GLY A 308 -11.13 -17.05 5.07
CA GLY A 308 -11.83 -18.20 5.64
C GLY A 308 -10.83 -19.32 5.90
N GLU A 309 -10.94 -19.96 7.07
CA GLU A 309 -10.19 -21.18 7.38
C GLU A 309 -10.30 -22.16 6.21
N GLY A 310 -9.16 -22.46 5.58
CA GLY A 310 -9.16 -23.16 4.30
C GLY A 310 -7.78 -23.58 3.81
N MET A 311 -7.13 -24.44 4.61
CA MET A 311 -6.02 -25.34 4.27
C MET A 311 -4.59 -24.79 4.21
N ASP A 312 -3.87 -25.26 5.22
CA ASP A 312 -2.43 -25.49 5.32
C ASP A 312 -1.90 -26.40 4.19
N TYR A 313 -0.58 -26.35 4.02
CA TYR A 313 0.24 -26.97 2.99
C TYR A 313 0.10 -28.50 2.95
N ASP A 314 -0.15 -29.07 1.77
CA ASP A 314 0.24 -30.46 1.46
C ASP A 314 0.92 -30.54 0.08
N ASN A 315 2.00 -31.31 0.05
CA ASN A 315 3.03 -31.40 -0.99
C ASN A 315 2.63 -32.29 -2.19
N ASP A 316 1.34 -32.52 -2.42
CA ASP A 316 0.85 -33.44 -3.45
C ASP A 316 -0.51 -33.00 -4.03
N GLY A 317 -0.48 -32.46 -5.25
CA GLY A 317 -1.55 -32.57 -6.25
C GLY A 317 -3.00 -32.23 -5.86
N ILE A 318 -3.41 -31.00 -6.22
CA ILE A 318 -4.75 -30.61 -6.69
C ILE A 318 -5.92 -30.93 -5.75
N VAL A 319 -6.29 -29.97 -4.88
CA VAL A 319 -7.69 -29.71 -4.51
C VAL A 319 -7.89 -28.21 -4.25
N GLY A 320 -9.06 -27.67 -4.61
CA GLY A 320 -9.34 -26.24 -4.77
C GLY A 320 -9.10 -25.37 -3.53
N SER A 321 -8.01 -24.61 -3.57
CA SER A 321 -7.84 -23.38 -2.81
C SER A 321 -8.86 -22.35 -3.31
N THR A 322 -9.62 -21.74 -2.42
CA THR A 322 -10.12 -20.38 -2.64
C THR A 322 -8.87 -19.50 -2.76
N ARG A 323 -8.40 -19.40 -4.00
CA ARG A 323 -7.41 -18.45 -4.46
C ARG A 323 -7.86 -17.09 -3.91
N GLY A 324 -6.95 -16.23 -3.47
CA GLY A 324 -7.30 -14.85 -3.08
C GLY A 324 -7.79 -13.97 -4.26
N VAL A 325 -8.52 -14.57 -5.20
CA VAL A 325 -9.17 -13.95 -6.36
C VAL A 325 -10.48 -13.28 -5.99
N ASP A 326 -11.03 -13.63 -4.83
CA ASP A 326 -12.12 -12.89 -4.23
C ASP A 326 -11.46 -11.85 -3.32
N GLY A 327 -11.55 -10.56 -3.67
CA GLY A 327 -11.22 -9.49 -2.73
C GLY A 327 -11.88 -9.77 -1.39
N ILE A 328 -11.25 -9.38 -0.27
CA ILE A 328 -11.63 -9.74 1.12
C ILE A 328 -13.15 -9.95 1.27
N VAL A 329 -13.60 -11.20 1.16
CA VAL A 329 -15.01 -11.59 1.30
C VAL A 329 -15.23 -11.99 2.74
N SER A 330 -15.28 -11.00 3.62
CA SER A 330 -15.76 -11.21 4.97
C SER A 330 -17.29 -11.27 4.97
N ASN A 331 -17.86 -12.47 5.03
CA ASN A 331 -19.29 -12.67 5.31
C ASN A 331 -19.65 -12.48 6.80
N GLY A 332 -18.69 -12.01 7.61
CA GLY A 332 -18.86 -11.66 9.02
C GLY A 332 -18.37 -10.24 9.33
N PRO A 333 -18.52 -9.79 10.59
CA PRO A 333 -17.93 -8.53 11.01
C PRO A 333 -16.39 -8.64 10.98
N SER A 334 -15.76 -7.74 10.23
CA SER A 334 -14.31 -7.63 10.09
C SER A 334 -13.61 -7.55 11.44
N ALA A 335 -12.63 -8.42 11.71
CA ALA A 335 -11.84 -8.36 12.95
C ALA A 335 -11.11 -7.00 13.09
N LEU A 336 -10.69 -6.43 11.97
CA LEU A 336 -10.12 -5.10 11.91
C LEU A 336 -11.15 -4.02 12.30
N CYS A 337 -12.34 -4.04 11.70
CA CYS A 337 -13.40 -3.08 12.05
C CYS A 337 -13.83 -3.21 13.51
N LEU A 338 -13.93 -4.44 14.02
CA LEU A 338 -14.29 -4.72 15.41
C LEU A 338 -13.22 -4.29 16.42
N THR A 339 -12.01 -3.99 15.97
CA THR A 339 -10.98 -3.42 16.84
C THR A 339 -11.38 -1.99 17.22
N CYS A 340 -11.84 -1.20 16.25
CA CYS A 340 -12.24 0.19 16.47
C CYS A 340 -13.71 0.36 16.84
N HIS A 341 -14.58 -0.55 16.41
CA HIS A 341 -16.04 -0.40 16.55
C HIS A 341 -16.66 -1.49 17.42
N THR A 342 -17.67 -1.09 18.19
CA THR A 342 -18.54 -2.03 18.89
C THR A 342 -19.57 -2.63 17.92
N LYS A 343 -20.14 -3.79 18.28
CA LYS A 343 -21.22 -4.46 17.52
C LYS A 343 -22.60 -3.93 17.89
#